data_AF-A0A0C9RS39-F1
#
_entry.id   AF-A0A0C9RS39-F1
#
_cell.length_a   1.000
_cell.length_b   1.000
_cell.length_c   1.000
_cell.angle_alpha   90.00
_cell.angle_beta   90.00
_cell.angle_gamma   90.00
#
_symmetry.space_group_name_H-M   'P 1'
#
loop_
_entity.id
_entity.type
_entity.pdbx_description
1 polymer ?
#
loop_
_entity_poly.entity_id
_entity_poly.type
_entity_poly.pdbx_seq_one_letter_code
_entity_poly.pdbx_strand_id
1 'polypeptide(L)'
;FSLEEYKSLVDKKSLLDAAIASGNGDAILIVVLFVTKTLKPALAQRLLMERPDAMNVYVHYLSTRLMLNEITDLLSMQGRPIDAAMTNLNVIIRNTRDETRLLQKLMKCYKTQFVSSPECRETPFVQNYIRLLEWKGALRNTKFHEEFDPDSSVLDCLRYSCRDHWGASEGTLVAPEMLLHQHEITPRQYQKVALESRVAVKAWEDIHNLLLSKVFF
;
A
#
# COMPACT_ATOMS: atom_id res chain seq x y z
N PHE A 1 -17.93 -24.03 -26.50
CA PHE A 1 -18.93 -24.54 -25.55
C PHE A 1 -19.85 -23.40 -25.15
N SER A 2 -21.17 -23.56 -25.31
CA SER A 2 -22.15 -22.52 -24.95
C SER A 2 -22.53 -22.66 -23.47
N LEU A 3 -22.37 -21.59 -22.70
CA LEU A 3 -22.76 -21.54 -21.28
C LEU A 3 -24.26 -21.26 -21.11
N GLU A 4 -24.96 -20.94 -22.19
CA GLU A 4 -26.37 -20.54 -22.19
C GLU A 4 -27.34 -21.68 -21.89
N GLU A 5 -26.85 -22.93 -21.94
CA GLU A 5 -27.63 -24.12 -21.60
C GLU A 5 -27.83 -24.29 -20.09
N TYR A 6 -26.97 -23.66 -19.27
CA TYR A 6 -27.02 -23.72 -17.80
C TYR A 6 -27.97 -22.65 -17.23
N LYS A 7 -29.28 -22.93 -17.30
CA LYS A 7 -30.32 -21.96 -16.91
C LYS A 7 -30.66 -22.01 -15.42
N SER A 8 -30.68 -23.19 -14.81
CA SER A 8 -31.08 -23.31 -13.41
C SER A 8 -29.95 -22.95 -12.43
N LEU A 9 -30.31 -22.61 -11.19
CA LEU A 9 -29.33 -22.36 -10.14
C LEU A 9 -28.48 -23.60 -9.83
N VAL A 10 -29.09 -24.79 -9.91
CA VAL A 10 -28.41 -26.07 -9.69
C VAL A 10 -27.37 -26.33 -10.77
N ASP A 11 -27.73 -26.10 -12.03
CA ASP A 11 -26.81 -26.28 -13.17
C ASP A 11 -25.61 -25.33 -13.05
N LYS A 12 -25.85 -24.08 -12.64
CA LYS A 12 -24.80 -23.08 -12.42
C LYS A 12 -23.88 -23.45 -11.26
N LYS A 13 -24.42 -24.03 -10.19
CA LYS A 13 -23.64 -24.52 -9.04
C LYS A 13 -22.75 -25.70 -9.45
N SER A 14 -23.34 -26.69 -10.12
CA SER A 14 -22.61 -27.87 -10.64
C SER A 14 -21.54 -27.48 -11.65
N LEU A 15 -21.82 -26.51 -12.53
CA LEU A 15 -20.85 -25.99 -13.49
C LEU A 15 -19.67 -25.31 -12.80
N LEU A 16 -19.93 -24.51 -11.75
CA LEU A 16 -18.88 -23.87 -10.97
C LEU A 16 -18.04 -24.90 -10.21
N ASP A 17 -18.67 -25.91 -9.61
CA ASP A 17 -17.98 -27.00 -8.91
C ASP A 17 -17.09 -27.81 -9.88
N ALA A 18 -17.59 -28.10 -11.09
CA ALA A 18 -16.81 -28.77 -12.14
C ALA A 18 -15.63 -27.92 -12.61
N ALA A 19 -15.81 -26.60 -12.76
CA ALA A 19 -14.74 -25.68 -13.13
C ALA A 19 -13.64 -25.63 -12.05
N ILE A 20 -14.02 -25.58 -10.77
CA ILE A 20 -13.07 -25.64 -9.65
C ILE A 20 -12.32 -26.98 -9.65
N ALA A 21 -13.03 -28.10 -9.82
CA ALA A 21 -12.43 -29.44 -9.87
C ALA A 21 -11.45 -29.61 -11.04
N SER A 22 -11.62 -28.86 -12.14
CA SER A 22 -10.68 -28.86 -13.27
C SER A 22 -9.33 -28.21 -12.96
N GLY A 23 -9.25 -27.37 -11.92
CA GLY A 23 -8.05 -26.61 -11.57
C GLY A 23 -7.63 -25.54 -12.59
N ASN A 24 -8.40 -25.33 -13.66
CA ASN A 24 -8.08 -24.35 -14.70
C ASN A 24 -8.62 -22.96 -14.34
N GLY A 25 -7.72 -22.02 -14.07
CA GLY A 25 -8.07 -20.64 -13.68
C GLY A 25 -8.92 -19.90 -14.71
N ASP A 26 -8.69 -20.11 -16.01
CA ASP A 26 -9.49 -19.49 -17.07
C ASP A 26 -10.91 -20.07 -17.10
N ALA A 27 -11.04 -21.39 -16.93
CA ALA A 27 -12.34 -22.04 -16.85
C ALA A 27 -13.14 -21.55 -15.63
N ILE A 28 -12.49 -21.46 -14.47
CA ILE A 28 -13.09 -20.90 -13.25
C ILE A 28 -13.55 -19.46 -13.50
N LEU A 29 -12.69 -18.61 -14.07
CA LEU A 29 -13.01 -17.21 -14.33
C LEU A 29 -14.20 -17.06 -15.28
N ILE A 30 -14.21 -17.80 -16.40
CA ILE A 30 -15.29 -17.77 -17.38
C ILE A 30 -16.64 -18.13 -16.73
N VAL A 31 -16.67 -19.19 -15.91
CA VAL A 31 -17.89 -19.61 -15.23
C VAL A 31 -18.29 -18.60 -14.16
N VAL A 32 -17.34 -18.05 -13.40
CA VAL A 32 -17.62 -17.00 -12.41
C VAL A 32 -18.25 -15.78 -13.08
N LEU A 33 -17.69 -15.28 -14.18
CA LEU A 33 -18.25 -14.14 -14.92
C LEU A 33 -19.65 -14.41 -15.46
N PHE A 34 -19.90 -15.64 -15.91
CA PHE A 34 -21.24 -16.06 -16.31
C PHE A 34 -22.22 -16.07 -15.13
N VAL A 35 -21.82 -16.61 -13.98
CA VAL A 35 -22.64 -16.67 -12.77
C VAL A 35 -22.94 -15.27 -12.23
N THR A 36 -21.94 -14.38 -12.15
CA THR A 36 -22.13 -13.00 -11.67
C THR A 36 -22.99 -12.15 -12.61
N LYS A 37 -22.92 -12.39 -13.93
CA LYS A 37 -23.76 -11.69 -14.92
C LYS A 37 -25.21 -12.18 -14.94
N THR A 38 -25.45 -13.45 -14.60
CA THR A 38 -26.77 -14.08 -14.80
C THR A 38 -27.55 -14.35 -13.51
N LEU A 39 -26.97 -14.15 -12.34
CA LEU A 39 -27.65 -14.27 -11.04
C LEU A 39 -27.81 -12.91 -10.37
N LYS A 40 -28.76 -12.83 -9.42
CA LYS A 40 -28.86 -11.66 -8.53
C LYS A 40 -27.56 -11.53 -7.71
N PRO A 41 -27.06 -10.30 -7.48
CA PRO A 41 -25.78 -10.07 -6.79
C PRO A 41 -25.64 -10.83 -5.47
N ALA A 42 -26.66 -10.80 -4.62
CA ALA A 42 -26.66 -11.51 -3.34
C ALA A 42 -26.52 -13.04 -3.46
N LEU A 43 -27.11 -13.64 -4.50
CA LEU A 43 -27.01 -15.08 -4.75
C LEU A 43 -25.62 -15.45 -5.31
N ALA A 44 -25.10 -14.65 -6.24
CA ALA A 44 -23.75 -14.84 -6.78
C ALA A 44 -22.70 -14.74 -5.67
N GLN A 45 -22.81 -13.72 -4.81
CA GLN A 45 -21.93 -13.54 -3.65
C GLN A 45 -21.99 -14.73 -2.71
N ARG A 46 -23.19 -15.21 -2.34
CA ARG A 46 -23.33 -16.39 -1.49
C ARG A 46 -22.68 -17.63 -2.10
N LEU A 47 -22.86 -17.86 -3.40
CA LEU A 47 -22.22 -18.99 -4.10
C LEU A 47 -20.70 -18.93 -4.06
N LEU A 48 -20.13 -17.73 -4.24
CA LEU A 48 -18.69 -17.50 -4.19
C LEU A 48 -18.14 -17.56 -2.75
N MET A 49 -18.91 -17.15 -1.74
CA MET A 49 -18.53 -17.29 -0.33
C MET A 49 -18.31 -18.75 0.08
N GLU A 50 -19.11 -19.67 -0.47
CA GLU A 50 -18.96 -21.10 -0.24
C GLU A 50 -17.75 -21.72 -0.96
N ARG A 51 -17.08 -20.98 -1.87
CA ARG A 51 -16.05 -21.49 -2.80
C ARG A 51 -14.84 -20.54 -2.88
N PRO A 52 -13.87 -20.69 -1.97
CA PRO A 52 -12.74 -19.76 -1.87
C PRO A 52 -11.89 -19.69 -3.15
N ASP A 53 -11.72 -20.80 -3.89
CA ASP A 53 -10.91 -20.81 -5.11
C ASP A 53 -11.51 -19.94 -6.22
N ALA A 54 -12.81 -20.11 -6.48
CA ALA A 54 -13.54 -19.26 -7.43
C ALA A 54 -13.53 -17.80 -6.99
N MET A 55 -13.62 -17.55 -5.68
CA MET A 55 -13.57 -16.21 -5.13
C MET A 55 -12.21 -15.54 -5.35
N ASN A 56 -11.11 -16.25 -5.09
CA ASN A 56 -9.76 -15.73 -5.27
C ASN A 56 -9.48 -15.39 -6.74
N VAL A 57 -9.93 -16.24 -7.67
CA VAL A 57 -9.87 -15.96 -9.11
C VAL A 57 -10.68 -14.71 -9.47
N TYR A 58 -11.85 -14.53 -8.86
CA TYR A 58 -12.68 -13.34 -9.10
C TYR A 58 -12.04 -12.06 -8.55
N VAL A 59 -11.54 -12.09 -7.31
CA VAL A 59 -10.82 -10.95 -6.70
C VAL A 59 -9.59 -10.58 -7.54
N HIS A 60 -8.87 -11.57 -8.05
CA HIS A 60 -7.74 -11.34 -8.94
C HIS A 60 -8.19 -10.65 -10.25
N TYR A 61 -9.26 -11.13 -10.88
CA TYR A 61 -9.85 -10.49 -12.05
C TYR A 61 -10.29 -9.04 -11.77
N LEU A 62 -11.00 -8.79 -10.67
CA LEU A 62 -11.41 -7.43 -10.29
C LEU A 62 -10.20 -6.53 -10.04
N SER A 63 -9.13 -7.08 -9.47
CA SER A 63 -7.87 -6.35 -9.22
C SER A 63 -7.20 -5.92 -10.52
N THR A 64 -7.17 -6.79 -11.54
CA THR A 64 -6.62 -6.44 -12.87
C THR A 64 -7.49 -5.44 -13.62
N ARG A 65 -8.80 -5.41 -13.33
CA ARG A 65 -9.76 -4.44 -13.88
C ARG A 65 -9.85 -3.14 -13.08
N LEU A 66 -9.12 -3.01 -11.96
CA LEU A 66 -9.15 -1.88 -11.03
C LEU A 66 -10.55 -1.59 -10.44
N MET A 67 -11.38 -2.62 -10.29
CA MET A 67 -12.75 -2.53 -9.77
C MET A 67 -12.76 -2.60 -8.23
N LEU A 68 -12.11 -1.63 -7.58
CA LEU A 68 -11.85 -1.63 -6.14
C LEU A 68 -13.11 -1.64 -5.26
N ASN A 69 -14.18 -0.97 -5.70
CA ASN A 69 -15.43 -0.95 -4.94
C ASN A 69 -16.03 -2.35 -4.84
N GLU A 70 -16.03 -3.10 -5.94
CA GLU A 70 -16.56 -4.47 -5.95
C GLU A 70 -15.71 -5.41 -5.09
N ILE A 71 -14.39 -5.28 -5.11
CA ILE A 71 -13.49 -6.02 -4.21
C ILE A 71 -13.82 -5.71 -2.75
N THR A 72 -14.00 -4.42 -2.45
CA THR A 72 -14.26 -3.95 -1.09
C THR A 72 -15.58 -4.50 -0.58
N ASP A 73 -16.64 -4.39 -1.36
CA ASP A 73 -17.96 -4.90 -1.00
C ASP A 73 -17.90 -6.42 -0.80
N LEU A 74 -17.28 -7.12 -1.74
CA LEU A 74 -17.20 -8.58 -1.74
C LEU A 74 -16.44 -9.13 -0.53
N LEU A 75 -15.30 -8.54 -0.16
CA LEU A 75 -14.50 -8.96 0.99
C LEU A 75 -15.10 -8.47 2.32
N SER A 76 -15.71 -7.28 2.34
CA SER A 76 -16.37 -6.76 3.55
C SER A 76 -17.60 -7.59 3.93
N MET A 77 -18.41 -8.01 2.96
CA MET A 77 -19.56 -8.90 3.20
C MET A 77 -19.17 -10.28 3.74
N GLN A 78 -17.93 -10.71 3.53
CA GLN A 78 -17.39 -11.95 4.11
C GLN A 78 -16.89 -11.78 5.55
N GLY A 79 -16.97 -10.58 6.12
CA GLY A 79 -16.32 -10.28 7.39
C GLY A 79 -14.79 -10.21 7.27
N ARG A 80 -14.25 -9.92 6.07
CA ARG A 80 -12.81 -9.79 5.78
C ARG A 80 -12.41 -8.36 5.41
N PRO A 81 -12.68 -7.34 6.25
CA PRO A 81 -12.39 -5.95 5.93
C PRO A 81 -10.89 -5.65 5.80
N ILE A 82 -10.04 -6.38 6.54
CA ILE A 82 -8.57 -6.23 6.47
C ILE A 82 -8.07 -6.67 5.08
N ASP A 83 -8.54 -7.79 4.57
CA ASP A 83 -8.16 -8.27 3.23
C ASP A 83 -8.63 -7.31 2.13
N ALA A 84 -9.81 -6.68 2.31
CA ALA A 84 -10.30 -5.63 1.43
C ALA A 84 -9.35 -4.42 1.41
N ALA A 85 -8.94 -3.95 2.59
CA ALA A 85 -8.01 -2.82 2.74
C ALA A 85 -6.65 -3.14 2.11
N MET A 86 -6.10 -4.32 2.37
CA MET A 86 -4.79 -4.74 1.87
C MET A 86 -4.78 -4.96 0.36
N THR A 87 -5.84 -5.54 -0.20
CA THR A 87 -5.98 -5.72 -1.66
C THR A 87 -6.05 -4.36 -2.36
N ASN A 88 -6.85 -3.43 -1.82
CA ASN A 88 -6.94 -2.08 -2.36
C ASN A 88 -5.61 -1.32 -2.27
N LEU A 89 -4.93 -1.41 -1.13
CA LEU A 89 -3.60 -0.81 -0.93
C LEU A 89 -2.62 -1.29 -2.00
N ASN A 90 -2.56 -2.61 -2.22
CA ASN A 90 -1.68 -3.23 -3.21
C ASN A 90 -2.01 -2.74 -4.64
N VAL A 91 -3.28 -2.73 -5.01
CA VAL A 91 -3.71 -2.24 -6.33
C VAL A 91 -3.39 -0.76 -6.50
N ILE A 92 -3.58 0.07 -5.47
CA ILE A 92 -3.27 1.50 -5.51
C ILE A 92 -1.77 1.73 -5.77
N ILE A 93 -0.91 1.07 -4.99
CA ILE A 93 0.56 1.22 -5.09
C ILE A 93 1.06 0.73 -6.45
N ARG A 94 0.63 -0.44 -6.91
CA ARG A 94 1.10 -1.02 -8.18
C ARG A 94 0.68 -0.22 -9.41
N ASN A 95 -0.46 0.47 -9.36
CA ASN A 95 -1.05 1.09 -10.55
C ASN A 95 -1.00 2.62 -10.53
N THR A 96 -0.36 3.25 -9.52
CA THR A 96 -0.29 4.71 -9.42
C THR A 96 1.16 5.16 -9.31
N ARG A 97 1.72 5.61 -10.45
CA ARG A 97 3.11 6.12 -10.51
C ARG A 97 3.25 7.58 -10.11
N ASP A 98 2.21 8.38 -10.33
CA ASP A 98 2.22 9.79 -9.94
C ASP A 98 2.06 9.92 -8.43
N GLU A 99 3.07 10.46 -7.74
CA GLU A 99 3.11 10.57 -6.28
C GLU A 99 1.95 11.40 -5.71
N THR A 100 1.52 12.45 -6.42
CA THR A 100 0.44 13.33 -5.96
C THR A 100 -0.91 12.59 -5.96
N ARG A 101 -1.19 11.85 -7.04
CA ARG A 101 -2.37 10.98 -7.15
C ARG A 101 -2.27 9.78 -6.20
N LEU A 102 -1.07 9.23 -6.00
CA LEU A 102 -0.84 8.14 -5.06
C LEU A 102 -1.19 8.58 -3.64
N LEU A 103 -0.68 9.75 -3.21
CA LEU A 103 -1.02 10.34 -1.93
C LEU A 103 -2.53 10.52 -1.75
N GLN A 104 -3.22 11.10 -2.73
CA GLN A 104 -4.68 11.29 -2.67
C GLN A 104 -5.44 9.95 -2.52
N LYS A 105 -5.05 8.92 -3.28
CA LYS A 105 -5.66 7.58 -3.20
C LYS A 105 -5.37 6.90 -1.87
N LEU A 106 -4.14 7.00 -1.36
CA LEU A 106 -3.74 6.42 -0.07
C LEU A 106 -4.47 7.10 1.09
N MET A 107 -4.55 8.44 1.10
CA MET A 107 -5.32 9.18 2.11
C MET A 107 -6.79 8.76 2.11
N LYS A 108 -7.40 8.60 0.93
CA LYS A 108 -8.77 8.10 0.81
C LYS A 108 -8.88 6.69 1.38
N CYS A 109 -8.04 5.77 0.91
CA CYS A 109 -8.03 4.37 1.35
C CYS A 109 -7.84 4.25 2.88
N TYR A 110 -6.89 5.01 3.44
CA TYR A 110 -6.64 5.08 4.87
C TYR A 110 -7.89 5.50 5.64
N LYS A 111 -8.51 6.63 5.25
CA LYS A 111 -9.72 7.15 5.90
C LYS A 111 -10.91 6.20 5.80
N THR A 112 -11.06 5.51 4.67
CA THR A 112 -12.23 4.64 4.43
C THR A 112 -12.10 3.23 4.99
N GLN A 113 -10.89 2.69 5.12
CA GLN A 113 -10.68 1.27 5.41
C GLN A 113 -9.78 1.00 6.62
N PHE A 114 -8.69 1.75 6.78
CA PHE A 114 -7.71 1.53 7.85
C PHE A 114 -8.11 2.21 9.16
N VAL A 115 -8.69 3.41 9.11
CA VAL A 115 -9.19 4.11 10.33
C VAL A 115 -10.24 3.28 11.06
N SER A 116 -11.09 2.57 10.33
CA SER A 116 -12.13 1.70 10.88
C SER A 116 -11.64 0.29 11.25
N SER A 117 -10.36 -0.02 11.00
CA SER A 117 -9.77 -1.35 11.20
C SER A 117 -8.51 -1.25 12.09
N PRO A 118 -8.64 -0.87 13.38
CA PRO A 118 -7.49 -0.67 14.26
C PRO A 118 -6.67 -1.94 14.52
N GLU A 119 -7.26 -3.12 14.27
CA GLU A 119 -6.63 -4.43 14.38
C GLU A 119 -5.60 -4.70 13.26
N CYS A 120 -5.67 -3.94 12.15
CA CYS A 120 -4.76 -4.09 11.03
C CYS A 120 -3.38 -3.55 11.40
N ARG A 121 -2.40 -4.47 11.47
CA ARG A 121 -1.00 -4.18 11.84
C ARG A 121 -0.30 -3.26 10.83
N GLU A 122 -0.82 -3.22 9.61
CA GLU A 122 -0.28 -2.46 8.49
C GLU A 122 -0.68 -0.97 8.55
N THR A 123 -1.71 -0.62 9.34
CA THR A 123 -2.20 0.74 9.54
C THR A 123 -1.09 1.78 9.82
N PRO A 124 -0.20 1.58 10.81
CA PRO A 124 0.90 2.53 11.07
C PRO A 124 1.83 2.68 9.88
N PHE A 125 2.10 1.62 9.10
CA PHE A 125 2.96 1.69 7.93
C PHE A 125 2.33 2.49 6.80
N VAL A 126 1.02 2.34 6.57
CA VAL A 126 0.28 3.15 5.59
C VAL A 126 0.30 4.62 6.00
N GLN A 127 0.06 4.91 7.28
CA GLN A 127 0.13 6.28 7.80
C GLN A 127 1.53 6.88 7.63
N ASN A 128 2.57 6.09 7.94
CA ASN A 128 3.96 6.50 7.79
C ASN A 128 4.30 6.81 6.33
N TYR A 129 3.81 6.01 5.39
CA TYR A 129 4.02 6.24 3.97
C TYR A 129 3.30 7.49 3.45
N ILE A 130 2.07 7.75 3.92
CA ILE A 130 1.35 9.00 3.63
C ILE A 130 2.16 10.21 4.09
N ARG A 131 2.68 10.20 5.32
CA ARG A 131 3.53 11.30 5.84
C ARG A 131 4.76 11.53 4.98
N LEU A 132 5.39 10.47 4.48
CA LEU A 132 6.58 10.58 3.64
C LEU A 132 6.24 11.26 2.30
N LEU A 133 5.14 10.87 1.67
CA LEU A 133 4.67 11.49 0.43
C LEU A 133 4.25 12.95 0.64
N GLU A 134 3.63 13.27 1.78
CA GLU A 134 3.33 14.65 2.18
C GLU A 134 4.60 15.47 2.33
N TRP A 135 5.63 14.92 2.99
CA TRP A 135 6.93 15.57 3.15
C TRP A 135 7.63 15.81 1.81
N LYS A 136 7.73 14.79 0.93
CA LYS A 136 8.29 14.92 -0.43
C LYS A 136 7.52 15.99 -1.24
N GLY A 137 6.20 15.96 -1.16
CA GLY A 137 5.34 16.94 -1.83
C GLY A 137 5.52 18.37 -1.30
N ALA A 138 5.66 18.54 0.02
CA ALA A 138 5.94 19.82 0.64
C ALA A 138 7.31 20.35 0.21
N LEU A 139 8.34 19.49 0.19
CA LEU A 139 9.70 19.85 -0.20
C LEU A 139 9.75 20.41 -1.62
N ARG A 140 8.99 19.81 -2.55
CA ARG A 140 8.90 20.27 -3.95
C ARG A 140 8.39 21.69 -4.12
N ASN A 141 7.64 22.21 -3.15
CA ASN A 141 7.13 23.57 -3.17
C ASN A 141 8.07 24.58 -2.49
N THR A 142 9.25 24.13 -2.05
CA THR A 142 10.25 24.99 -1.40
C THR A 142 11.47 25.21 -2.29
N LYS A 143 12.34 26.14 -1.88
CA LYS A 143 13.66 26.35 -2.52
C LYS A 143 14.62 25.15 -2.36
N PHE A 144 14.26 24.16 -1.55
CA PHE A 144 15.07 22.97 -1.27
C PHE A 144 14.60 21.75 -2.08
N HIS A 145 14.01 21.99 -3.25
CA HIS A 145 13.52 20.95 -4.14
C HIS A 145 14.63 19.97 -4.49
N GLU A 146 14.35 18.69 -4.23
CA GLU A 146 15.16 17.54 -4.61
C GLU A 146 14.23 16.53 -5.29
N GLU A 147 14.66 16.00 -6.44
CA GLU A 147 13.94 14.93 -7.11
C GLU A 147 14.37 13.58 -6.53
N PHE A 148 13.51 13.03 -5.67
CA PHE A 148 13.70 11.68 -5.16
C PHE A 148 13.19 10.64 -6.18
N ASP A 149 13.84 9.47 -6.20
CA ASP A 149 13.25 8.28 -6.82
C ASP A 149 11.88 7.99 -6.13
N PRO A 150 10.82 7.67 -6.87
CA PRO A 150 9.53 7.25 -6.29
C PRO A 150 9.67 6.19 -5.20
N ASP A 151 10.63 5.26 -5.34
CA ASP A 151 10.88 4.17 -4.39
C ASP A 151 11.84 4.55 -3.25
N SER A 152 12.28 5.82 -3.18
CA SER A 152 13.17 6.30 -2.11
C SER A 152 12.51 6.14 -0.74
N SER A 153 13.24 5.50 0.16
CA SER A 153 12.82 5.24 1.53
C SER A 153 12.94 6.49 2.41
N VAL A 154 12.35 6.44 3.61
CA VAL A 154 12.54 7.48 4.64
C VAL A 154 14.03 7.69 4.94
N LEU A 155 14.85 6.62 4.91
CA LEU A 155 16.29 6.70 5.20
C LEU A 155 17.05 7.39 4.06
N ASP A 156 16.61 7.27 2.81
CA ASP A 156 17.19 7.99 1.68
C ASP A 156 16.88 9.48 1.76
N CYS A 157 15.65 9.83 2.15
CA CYS A 157 15.26 11.21 2.44
C CYS A 157 16.04 11.79 3.64
N LEU A 158 16.25 10.99 4.69
CA LEU A 158 17.07 11.39 5.83
C LEU A 158 18.54 11.62 5.41
N ARG A 159 19.08 10.76 4.54
CA ARG A 159 20.43 10.92 3.99
C ARG A 159 20.58 12.25 3.25
N TYR A 160 19.57 12.64 2.44
CA TYR A 160 19.53 13.97 1.82
C TYR A 160 19.58 15.10 2.87
N SER A 161 18.69 15.07 3.86
CA SER A 161 18.67 16.07 4.94
C SER A 161 20.00 16.15 5.70
N CYS A 162 20.61 15.01 6.05
CA CYS A 162 21.88 14.98 6.76
C CYS A 162 23.08 15.44 5.91
N ARG A 163 23.02 15.23 4.59
CA ARG A 163 24.09 15.61 3.67
C ARG A 163 24.07 17.11 3.37
N ASP A 164 22.90 17.62 2.98
CA ASP A 164 22.77 18.93 2.35
C ASP A 164 22.24 20.00 3.31
N HIS A 165 21.54 19.60 4.38
CA HIS A 165 20.87 20.52 5.32
C HIS A 165 21.27 20.25 6.79
N TRP A 166 22.50 19.79 7.00
CA TRP A 166 23.05 19.60 8.33
C TRP A 166 23.12 20.92 9.10
N GLY A 167 22.57 20.96 10.32
CA GLY A 167 22.52 22.17 11.13
C GLY A 167 21.43 23.16 10.72
N ALA A 168 20.49 22.77 9.85
CA ALA A 168 19.26 23.53 9.65
C ALA A 168 18.54 23.73 10.98
N SER A 169 17.91 24.89 11.17
CA SER A 169 17.18 25.18 12.40
C SER A 169 16.12 24.12 12.67
N GLU A 170 16.04 23.65 13.90
CA GLU A 170 15.00 22.74 14.36
C GLU A 170 13.62 23.31 14.00
N GLY A 171 12.72 22.46 13.51
CA GLY A 171 11.41 22.85 12.98
C GLY A 171 11.39 23.23 11.48
N THR A 172 12.54 23.32 10.81
CA THR A 172 12.58 23.50 9.35
C THR A 172 12.30 22.17 8.65
N LEU A 173 11.51 22.17 7.57
CA LEU A 173 11.13 20.96 6.81
C LEU A 173 12.31 20.04 6.43
N VAL A 174 13.47 20.62 6.10
CA VAL A 174 14.68 19.89 5.67
C VAL A 174 15.56 19.42 6.82
N ALA A 175 15.29 19.86 8.05
CA ALA A 175 16.09 19.49 9.21
C ALA A 175 16.01 17.98 9.45
N PRO A 176 17.13 17.27 9.65
CA PRO A 176 17.14 15.82 9.90
C PRO A 176 16.20 15.37 11.03
N GLU A 177 16.05 16.22 12.05
CA GLU A 177 15.19 16.02 13.21
C GLU A 177 13.71 15.91 12.82
N MET A 178 13.27 16.60 11.77
CA MET A 178 11.88 16.52 11.30
C MET A 178 11.50 15.10 10.88
N LEU A 179 12.36 14.45 10.08
CA LEU A 179 12.13 13.08 9.63
C LEU A 179 12.25 12.09 10.78
N LEU A 180 13.18 12.32 11.71
CA LEU A 180 13.33 11.53 12.93
C LEU A 180 12.04 11.51 13.76
N HIS A 181 11.46 12.68 14.01
CA HIS A 181 10.24 12.81 14.81
C HIS A 181 8.98 12.30 14.08
N GLN A 182 8.91 12.44 12.75
CA GLN A 182 7.73 12.03 11.99
C GLN A 182 7.65 10.52 11.70
N HIS A 183 8.79 9.84 11.64
CA HIS A 183 8.90 8.49 11.05
C HIS A 183 9.44 7.38 11.96
N GLU A 184 9.36 7.53 13.30
CA GLU A 184 9.78 6.49 14.26
C GLU A 184 11.19 5.92 13.99
N ILE A 185 12.09 6.75 13.47
CA ILE A 185 13.45 6.33 13.13
C ILE A 185 14.21 6.07 14.43
N THR A 186 14.80 4.88 14.57
CA THR A 186 15.55 4.56 15.79
C THR A 186 16.82 5.42 15.91
N PRO A 187 17.27 5.76 17.12
CA PRO A 187 18.50 6.52 17.32
C PRO A 187 19.71 5.90 16.60
N ARG A 188 19.79 4.55 16.60
CA ARG A 188 20.86 3.82 15.91
C ARG A 188 20.79 3.95 14.38
N GLN A 189 19.60 3.92 13.79
CA GLN A 189 19.43 4.16 12.35
C GLN A 189 19.81 5.60 12.00
N TYR A 190 19.35 6.56 12.79
CA TYR A 190 19.69 7.98 12.60
C TYR A 190 21.20 8.21 12.65
N GLN A 191 21.86 7.71 13.70
CA GLN A 191 23.32 7.81 13.85
C GLN A 191 24.07 7.25 12.65
N LYS A 192 23.70 6.05 12.20
CA LYS A 192 24.33 5.42 11.05
C LYS A 192 24.18 6.26 9.79
N VAL A 193 22.95 6.70 9.48
CA VAL A 193 22.68 7.50 8.28
C VAL A 193 23.36 8.87 8.36
N ALA A 194 23.29 9.56 9.50
CA ALA A 194 23.95 10.84 9.71
C ALA A 194 25.47 10.71 9.50
N LEU A 195 26.10 9.73 10.15
CA LEU A 195 27.55 9.49 10.03
C LEU A 195 27.95 9.20 8.58
N GLU A 196 27.27 8.27 7.91
CA GLU A 196 27.55 7.94 6.50
C GLU A 196 27.40 9.18 5.59
N SER A 197 26.37 10.00 5.82
CA SER A 197 26.10 11.22 5.05
C SER A 197 27.17 12.29 5.27
N ARG A 198 27.60 12.52 6.53
CA ARG A 198 28.64 13.50 6.85
C ARG A 198 30.02 13.06 6.37
N VAL A 199 30.31 11.75 6.42
CA VAL A 199 31.54 11.17 5.84
C VAL A 199 31.61 11.39 4.33
N ALA A 200 30.49 11.21 3.61
CA ALA A 200 30.45 11.40 2.16
C ALA A 200 30.84 12.84 1.74
N VAL A 201 30.54 13.84 2.56
CA VAL A 201 30.91 15.25 2.32
C VAL A 201 32.18 15.68 3.04
N LYS A 202 32.90 14.74 3.68
CA LYS A 202 34.15 14.98 4.42
C LYS A 202 34.03 16.06 5.51
N ALA A 203 32.87 16.15 6.16
CA ALA A 203 32.64 17.11 7.24
C ALA A 203 33.18 16.59 8.58
N TRP A 204 34.50 16.64 8.75
CA TRP A 204 35.21 16.02 9.87
C TRP A 204 34.81 16.56 11.24
N GLU A 205 34.54 17.87 11.35
CA GLU A 205 34.07 18.48 12.61
C GLU A 205 32.70 17.92 13.04
N ASP A 206 31.77 17.75 12.09
CA ASP A 206 30.46 17.15 12.38
C ASP A 206 30.59 15.69 12.81
N ILE A 207 31.49 14.94 12.15
CA ILE A 207 31.77 13.54 12.50
C ILE A 207 32.35 13.45 13.90
N HIS A 208 33.29 14.33 14.25
CA HIS A 208 33.88 14.40 15.57
C HIS A 208 32.82 14.69 16.65
N ASN A 209 31.97 15.69 16.41
CA ASN A 209 30.89 16.06 17.32
C ASN A 209 29.85 14.95 17.48
N LEU A 210 29.53 14.24 16.39
CA LEU A 210 28.64 13.08 16.45
C LEU A 210 29.24 12.02 17.37
N LEU A 211 30.46 11.54 17.11
CA LEU A 211 31.11 10.49 17.88
C LEU A 211 31.33 10.84 19.36
N LEU A 212 31.50 12.12 19.68
CA LEU A 212 31.65 12.61 21.06
C LEU A 212 30.33 12.79 21.81
N SER A 213 29.21 12.88 21.10
CA SER A 213 27.91 13.04 21.75
C SER A 213 27.56 11.78 22.56
N LYS A 214 27.12 11.97 23.82
CA LYS A 214 26.76 10.86 24.74
C LYS A 214 25.62 9.95 24.24
N VAL A 215 25.01 10.27 23.09
CA VAL A 215 24.01 9.45 22.42
C VAL A 215 24.65 8.19 21.79
N PHE A 216 25.98 8.16 21.62
CA PHE A 216 26.73 7.04 21.00
C PHE A 216 27.12 5.89 21.96
N PHE A 217 26.88 6.01 23.27
CA PHE A 217 27.16 4.96 24.27
C PHE A 217 25.91 4.58 25.06
#